data_AF-A0A928RSY1-F1
#
_entry.id   AF-A0A928RSY1-F1
#
_cell.length_a   1.000
_cell.length_b   1.000
_cell.length_c   1.000
_cell.angle_alpha   90.00
_cell.angle_beta   90.00
_cell.angle_gamma   90.00
#
_symmetry.space_group_name_H-M   'P 1'
#
loop_
_entity.id
_entity.type
_entity.pdbx_description
1 polymer ?
#
loop_
_entity_poly.entity_id
_entity_poly.type
_entity_poly.pdbx_seq_one_letter_code
_entity_poly.pdbx_strand_id
1 'polypeptide(L)'
;MKGKVALLSFLATAVTVGGVYATWTFAENESTAASTTVNVAMTGVSSDTKKGTLNVMVMTENGFTLAVDDANNDHIADIKKTGVVTVTFTPSASASQDVKTNGIDVQCVISYAPYASGADTLEEWAYDGKQIFDIVNDESAPILLSKSAATYDPSTTTFTWTIDAADIGIELENEFLIDTLAKYNAMNEELGKGHFVLTVSEYTAP
;
A
#
# COMPACT_ATOMS: atom_id res chain seq x y z
N MET A 1 27.73 -52.09 -36.82
CA MET A 1 27.99 -50.80 -36.14
C MET A 1 26.95 -49.71 -36.41
N LYS A 2 26.09 -49.81 -37.44
CA LYS A 2 25.11 -48.76 -37.79
C LYS A 2 23.91 -48.59 -36.82
N GLY A 3 23.57 -49.61 -36.01
CA GLY A 3 22.43 -49.54 -35.08
C GLY A 3 22.69 -48.76 -33.77
N LYS A 4 23.96 -48.59 -33.36
CA LYS A 4 24.31 -47.94 -32.08
C LYS A 4 24.26 -46.41 -32.16
N VAL A 5 24.53 -45.84 -33.35
CA VAL A 5 24.51 -44.39 -33.58
C VAL A 5 23.08 -43.87 -33.69
N ALA A 6 22.18 -44.61 -34.35
CA ALA A 6 20.76 -44.26 -34.45
C ALA A 6 20.07 -44.22 -33.07
N LEU A 7 20.42 -45.15 -32.18
CA LEU A 7 19.90 -45.18 -30.80
C LEU A 7 20.40 -43.97 -29.99
N LEU A 8 21.68 -43.59 -30.14
CA LEU A 8 22.22 -42.40 -29.46
C LEU A 8 21.55 -41.10 -29.94
N SER A 9 21.33 -40.95 -31.24
CA SER A 9 20.64 -39.78 -31.79
C SER A 9 19.18 -39.72 -31.34
N PHE A 10 18.49 -40.87 -31.25
CA PHE A 10 17.11 -40.91 -30.77
C PHE A 10 17.00 -40.55 -29.28
N LEU A 11 17.93 -41.02 -28.43
CA LEU A 11 17.98 -40.61 -27.02
C LEU A 11 18.34 -39.12 -26.86
N ALA A 12 19.27 -38.59 -27.65
CA ALA A 12 19.62 -37.16 -27.60
C ALA A 12 18.44 -36.27 -28.05
N THR A 13 17.70 -36.67 -29.08
CA THR A 13 16.48 -35.98 -29.51
C THR A 13 15.34 -36.13 -28.50
N ALA A 14 15.21 -37.28 -27.83
CA ALA A 14 14.24 -37.45 -26.76
C ALA A 14 14.54 -36.57 -25.53
N VAL A 15 15.82 -36.28 -25.25
CA VAL A 15 16.22 -35.38 -24.16
C VAL A 15 16.12 -33.89 -24.55
N THR A 16 16.25 -33.54 -25.83
CA THR A 16 16.10 -32.14 -26.31
C THR A 16 14.66 -31.77 -26.70
N VAL A 17 13.88 -32.71 -27.24
CA VAL A 17 12.43 -32.52 -27.54
C VAL A 17 11.57 -32.82 -26.31
N GLY A 18 11.96 -33.83 -25.52
CA GLY A 18 11.53 -33.97 -24.12
C GLY A 18 12.38 -33.10 -23.20
N GLY A 19 12.88 -31.97 -23.72
CA GLY A 19 13.41 -30.88 -22.92
C GLY A 19 12.43 -30.68 -21.80
N VAL A 20 12.89 -31.06 -20.61
CA VAL A 20 12.10 -31.08 -19.40
C VAL A 20 11.65 -29.62 -19.26
N TYR A 21 10.43 -29.32 -19.69
CA TYR A 21 9.61 -28.31 -19.06
C TYR A 21 9.35 -28.84 -17.65
N ALA A 22 10.42 -28.91 -16.85
CA ALA A 22 10.33 -28.68 -15.44
C ALA A 22 9.98 -27.19 -15.41
N THR A 23 8.70 -26.90 -15.65
CA THR A 23 8.07 -25.85 -14.90
C THR A 23 8.31 -26.30 -13.47
N TRP A 24 9.40 -25.79 -12.88
CA TRP A 24 9.55 -25.78 -11.45
C TRP A 24 8.44 -24.87 -10.99
N THR A 25 7.24 -25.42 -10.90
CA THR A 25 6.22 -24.92 -10.01
C THR A 25 6.86 -25.09 -8.65
N PHE A 26 7.65 -24.09 -8.23
CA PHE A 26 7.84 -23.87 -6.82
C PHE A 26 6.42 -23.89 -6.28
N ALA A 27 6.10 -24.88 -5.46
CA ALA A 27 4.89 -24.86 -4.69
C ALA A 27 4.98 -23.55 -3.90
N GLU A 28 4.34 -22.51 -4.42
CA GLU A 28 4.15 -21.27 -3.68
C GLU A 28 3.25 -21.70 -2.54
N ASN A 29 3.86 -22.01 -1.40
CA ASN A 29 3.10 -22.16 -0.17
C ASN A 29 2.27 -20.91 -0.06
N GLU A 30 0.95 -21.06 0.01
CA GLU A 30 -0.04 -19.98 0.02
C GLU A 30 0.53 -18.76 0.75
N SER A 31 0.53 -17.63 0.06
CA SER A 31 0.93 -16.36 0.65
C SER A 31 0.01 -16.14 1.84
N THR A 32 0.56 -16.29 3.04
CA THR A 32 -0.13 -15.80 4.22
C THR A 32 0.00 -14.30 4.10
N ALA A 33 -1.12 -13.62 3.84
CA ALA A 33 -1.16 -12.18 3.74
C ALA A 33 -0.47 -11.58 4.98
N ALA A 34 0.75 -11.10 4.81
CA ALA A 34 1.45 -10.41 5.87
C ALA A 34 1.01 -8.95 5.77
N SER A 35 0.31 -8.49 6.79
CA SER A 35 -0.14 -7.11 6.91
C SER A 35 0.77 -6.37 7.87
N THR A 36 1.30 -5.23 7.44
CA THR A 36 1.88 -4.27 8.38
C THR A 36 0.96 -3.06 8.49
N THR A 37 0.71 -2.63 9.73
CA THR A 37 -0.09 -1.45 10.04
C THR A 37 0.82 -0.36 10.54
N VAL A 38 0.81 0.79 9.87
CA VAL A 38 1.59 1.96 10.28
C VAL A 38 0.65 3.05 10.72
N ASN A 39 0.73 3.44 11.99
CA ASN A 39 0.29 4.77 12.36
C ASN A 39 1.23 5.73 11.66
N VAL A 40 0.68 6.59 10.81
CA VAL A 40 1.45 7.43 9.89
C VAL A 40 2.30 8.50 10.64
N ALA A 41 2.21 8.56 11.97
CA ALA A 41 3.16 9.26 12.86
C ALA A 41 4.42 8.44 13.25
N MET A 42 4.56 7.18 12.83
CA MET A 42 5.72 6.32 13.15
C MET A 42 6.69 6.22 11.97
N THR A 43 7.99 6.19 12.28
CA THR A 43 9.15 6.26 11.36
C THR A 43 9.37 5.00 10.49
N GLY A 44 8.30 4.28 10.19
CA GLY A 44 8.28 3.12 9.31
C GLY A 44 8.15 1.79 10.04
N VAL A 45 7.58 0.80 9.34
CA VAL A 45 7.34 -0.56 9.83
C VAL A 45 7.63 -1.54 8.72
N SER A 46 8.19 -2.70 9.09
CA SER A 46 8.50 -3.78 8.18
C SER A 46 7.71 -5.05 8.53
N SER A 47 7.36 -5.83 7.51
CA SER A 47 6.81 -7.17 7.66
C SER A 47 7.49 -8.12 6.70
N ASP A 48 7.94 -9.24 7.24
CA ASP A 48 8.50 -10.33 6.44
C ASP A 48 7.37 -11.19 5.88
N THR A 49 7.51 -11.53 4.61
CA THR A 49 6.68 -12.49 3.89
C THR A 49 7.55 -13.66 3.44
N LYS A 50 6.94 -14.71 2.89
CA LYS A 50 7.72 -15.79 2.24
C LYS A 50 8.46 -15.27 1.00
N LYS A 51 7.92 -14.27 0.30
CA LYS A 51 8.46 -13.74 -0.96
C LYS A 51 9.53 -12.67 -0.75
N GLY A 52 9.55 -11.99 0.39
CA GLY A 52 10.47 -10.90 0.69
C GLY A 52 10.03 -10.07 1.90
N THR A 53 10.63 -8.90 2.07
CA THR A 53 10.26 -7.97 3.14
C THR A 53 9.50 -6.80 2.53
N LEU A 54 8.30 -6.54 3.06
CA LEU A 54 7.56 -5.31 2.79
C LEU A 54 7.96 -4.28 3.85
N ASN A 55 8.30 -3.06 3.42
CA ASN A 55 8.50 -1.94 4.33
C ASN A 55 7.58 -0.78 3.93
N VAL A 56 7.08 -0.09 4.94
CA VAL A 56 6.35 1.16 4.78
C VAL A 56 7.14 2.23 5.50
N MET A 57 7.48 3.31 4.80
CA MET A 57 8.23 4.44 5.34
C MET A 57 7.46 5.73 5.08
N VAL A 58 7.24 6.49 6.15
CA VAL A 58 6.63 7.82 6.07
C VAL A 58 7.73 8.85 5.87
N MET A 59 7.68 9.62 4.77
CA MET A 59 8.78 10.51 4.35
C MET A 59 8.74 11.91 4.99
N THR A 60 7.64 12.26 5.67
CA THR A 60 7.47 13.57 6.31
C THR A 60 7.29 13.39 7.82
N GLU A 61 7.82 14.31 8.63
CA GLU A 61 7.72 14.25 10.11
C GLU A 61 6.29 14.17 10.63
N ASN A 62 5.29 14.49 9.79
CA ASN A 62 3.86 14.45 10.14
C ASN A 62 3.04 13.44 9.32
N GLY A 63 3.67 12.70 8.39
CA GLY A 63 2.98 11.80 7.48
C GLY A 63 1.77 12.41 6.74
N PHE A 64 0.76 11.60 6.46
CA PHE A 64 -0.52 12.07 5.94
C PHE A 64 -1.25 12.91 7.00
N THR A 65 -1.66 14.12 6.63
CA THR A 65 -2.42 15.03 7.47
C THR A 65 -3.59 15.63 6.70
N LEU A 66 -4.65 15.95 7.43
CA LEU A 66 -5.78 16.73 6.94
C LEU A 66 -5.74 18.13 7.57
N ALA A 67 -6.11 19.12 6.78
CA ALA A 67 -6.31 20.48 7.25
C ALA A 67 -7.46 21.13 6.48
N VAL A 68 -8.05 22.16 7.07
CA VAL A 68 -9.02 23.02 6.39
C VAL A 68 -8.30 23.82 5.31
N ASP A 69 -8.84 23.77 4.10
CA ASP A 69 -8.52 24.68 3.00
C ASP A 69 -9.61 25.75 2.87
N ASP A 70 -9.19 26.99 2.64
CA ASP A 70 -10.04 28.15 2.33
C ASP A 70 -9.35 28.99 1.24
N ALA A 71 -8.66 28.34 0.30
CA ALA A 71 -7.94 29.01 -0.77
C ALA A 71 -8.86 29.88 -1.66
N ASN A 72 -10.14 29.55 -1.73
CA ASN A 72 -11.15 30.27 -2.52
C ASN A 72 -11.79 31.44 -1.74
N ASN A 73 -11.56 31.54 -0.42
CA ASN A 73 -12.07 32.59 0.45
C ASN A 73 -13.61 32.75 0.37
N ASP A 74 -14.31 31.63 0.18
CA ASP A 74 -15.78 31.54 0.19
C ASP A 74 -16.33 31.18 1.58
N HIS A 75 -15.44 30.94 2.55
CA HIS A 75 -15.74 30.52 3.91
C HIS A 75 -16.43 29.17 3.99
N ILE A 76 -16.39 28.36 2.93
CA ILE A 76 -16.82 26.97 2.95
C ILE A 76 -15.59 26.11 3.24
N ALA A 77 -15.74 25.15 4.13
CA ALA A 77 -14.68 24.21 4.42
C ALA A 77 -14.36 23.40 3.16
N ASP A 78 -13.07 23.33 2.82
CA ASP A 78 -12.50 22.33 1.94
C ASP A 78 -11.48 21.49 2.73
N ILE A 79 -11.16 20.29 2.24
CA ILE A 79 -10.11 19.45 2.83
C ILE A 79 -8.84 19.52 2.01
N LYS A 80 -7.78 19.98 2.66
CA LYS A 80 -6.41 19.82 2.19
C LYS A 80 -5.83 18.51 2.69
N LYS A 81 -5.32 17.70 1.76
CA LYS A 81 -4.60 16.45 2.02
C LYS A 81 -3.12 16.68 1.76
N THR A 82 -2.25 16.33 2.71
CA THR A 82 -0.80 16.46 2.51
C THR A 82 -0.06 15.27 3.09
N GLY A 83 1.03 14.88 2.42
CA GLY A 83 1.95 13.86 2.90
C GLY A 83 2.23 12.82 1.82
N VAL A 84 3.33 12.10 2.01
CA VAL A 84 3.80 11.07 1.07
C VAL A 84 4.27 9.86 1.86
N VAL A 85 3.84 8.68 1.45
CA VAL A 85 4.31 7.40 1.99
C VAL A 85 5.02 6.61 0.90
N THR A 86 6.13 5.99 1.27
CA THR A 86 6.89 5.09 0.43
C THR A 86 6.67 3.66 0.89
N VAL A 87 6.26 2.81 -0.03
CA VAL A 87 6.18 1.35 0.18
C VAL A 87 7.33 0.72 -0.58
N THR A 88 8.08 -0.17 0.07
CA THR A 88 9.14 -0.94 -0.58
C THR A 88 8.95 -2.43 -0.41
N PHE A 89 9.38 -3.18 -1.41
CA PHE A 89 9.47 -4.64 -1.35
C PHE A 89 10.88 -5.08 -1.75
N THR A 90 11.51 -5.86 -0.89
CA THR A 90 12.81 -6.49 -1.17
C THR A 90 12.62 -8.00 -1.19
N PRO A 91 12.73 -8.67 -2.35
CA PRO A 91 12.63 -10.12 -2.46
C PRO A 91 13.61 -10.86 -1.54
N SER A 92 13.16 -11.99 -0.98
CA SER A 92 14.03 -12.85 -0.20
C SER A 92 15.05 -13.58 -1.09
N ALA A 93 16.18 -13.98 -0.52
CA ALA A 93 17.18 -14.76 -1.26
C ALA A 93 16.62 -16.11 -1.78
N SER A 94 15.59 -16.65 -1.12
CA SER A 94 14.87 -17.87 -1.51
C SER A 94 13.69 -17.63 -2.46
N ALA A 95 13.34 -16.39 -2.77
CA ALA A 95 12.24 -16.08 -3.67
C ALA A 95 12.51 -16.64 -5.08
N SER A 96 11.41 -16.89 -5.82
CA SER A 96 11.49 -17.33 -7.21
C SER A 96 12.22 -16.29 -8.06
N GLN A 97 12.80 -16.74 -9.18
CA GLN A 97 13.50 -15.84 -10.09
C GLN A 97 12.56 -14.76 -10.66
N ASP A 98 11.29 -15.11 -10.88
CA ASP A 98 10.27 -14.16 -11.35
C ASP A 98 10.05 -13.03 -10.34
N VAL A 99 9.86 -13.35 -9.06
CA VAL A 99 9.69 -12.35 -7.98
C VAL A 99 10.93 -11.45 -7.85
N LYS A 100 12.13 -12.00 -8.00
CA LYS A 100 13.38 -11.22 -7.95
C LYS A 100 13.53 -10.26 -9.14
N THR A 101 13.07 -10.66 -10.32
CA THR A 101 13.23 -9.88 -11.55
C THR A 101 12.08 -8.89 -11.76
N ASN A 102 10.86 -9.28 -11.42
CA ASN A 102 9.64 -8.55 -11.77
C ASN A 102 8.87 -8.02 -10.55
N GLY A 103 9.25 -8.40 -9.33
CA GLY A 103 8.56 -7.97 -8.11
C GLY A 103 7.23 -8.68 -7.90
N ILE A 104 6.40 -8.09 -7.04
CA ILE A 104 5.04 -8.56 -6.74
C ILE A 104 4.05 -7.40 -6.82
N ASP A 105 2.79 -7.71 -7.06
CA ASP A 105 1.71 -6.75 -6.85
C ASP A 105 1.43 -6.66 -5.35
N VAL A 106 1.23 -5.44 -4.88
CA VAL A 106 0.97 -5.14 -3.47
C VAL A 106 -0.38 -4.45 -3.39
N GLN A 107 -1.16 -4.75 -2.36
CA GLN A 107 -2.38 -4.02 -2.07
C GLN A 107 -2.19 -3.17 -0.82
N CYS A 108 -2.87 -2.04 -0.82
CA CYS A 108 -2.77 -1.05 0.22
C CYS A 108 -4.17 -0.60 0.62
N VAL A 109 -4.48 -0.67 1.91
CA VAL A 109 -5.70 -0.14 2.50
C VAL A 109 -5.31 1.05 3.36
N ILE A 110 -5.99 2.17 3.15
CA ILE A 110 -5.83 3.36 3.97
C ILE A 110 -7.09 3.49 4.82
N SER A 111 -6.88 3.54 6.13
CA SER A 111 -7.92 3.95 7.06
C SER A 111 -7.46 5.22 7.77
N TYR A 112 -8.40 5.94 8.36
CA TYR A 112 -8.10 6.97 9.35
C TYR A 112 -8.59 6.42 10.69
N ALA A 113 -7.87 6.68 11.77
CA ALA A 113 -8.20 6.18 13.10
C ALA A 113 -8.14 7.34 14.10
N PRO A 114 -9.08 7.42 15.07
CA PRO A 114 -9.02 8.44 16.09
C PRO A 114 -7.78 8.16 16.96
N TYR A 115 -7.15 9.20 17.50
CA TYR A 115 -6.14 9.03 18.56
C TYR A 115 -6.83 8.34 19.74
N ALA A 116 -6.65 7.02 19.87
CA ALA A 116 -7.54 6.19 20.64
C ALA A 116 -7.58 6.58 22.13
N SER A 117 -8.78 6.72 22.67
CA SER A 117 -9.07 6.34 24.05
C SER A 117 -10.12 5.22 24.06
N GLY A 118 -9.76 4.03 23.57
CA GLY A 118 -10.45 2.77 23.89
C GLY A 118 -11.94 2.64 23.52
N ALA A 119 -12.47 3.42 22.58
CA ALA A 119 -13.82 3.23 22.06
C ALA A 119 -13.75 2.42 20.75
N ASP A 120 -14.27 1.19 20.77
CA ASP A 120 -14.50 0.32 19.60
C ASP A 120 -15.67 0.81 18.72
N THR A 121 -16.13 2.04 18.92
CA THR A 121 -17.15 2.67 18.10
C THR A 121 -16.58 3.98 17.58
N LEU A 122 -16.62 4.13 16.26
CA LEU A 122 -16.46 5.36 15.50
C LEU A 122 -17.49 6.40 15.99
N GLU A 123 -17.41 6.87 17.24
CA GLU A 123 -18.10 8.08 17.67
C GLU A 123 -17.43 9.20 16.87
N GLU A 124 -18.13 9.48 15.76
CA GLU A 124 -17.83 10.26 14.58
C GLU A 124 -16.80 11.36 14.81
N TRP A 125 -15.80 11.46 13.92
CA TRP A 125 -15.05 12.70 13.73
C TRP A 125 -16.03 13.77 13.28
N ALA A 126 -16.69 14.35 14.26
CA ALA A 126 -17.80 15.24 14.09
C ALA A 126 -17.39 16.62 14.57
N TYR A 127 -17.66 17.60 13.73
CA TYR A 127 -17.61 19.00 14.11
C TYR A 127 -19.05 19.50 14.18
N ASP A 128 -19.41 20.14 15.29
CA ASP A 128 -20.77 20.61 15.53
C ASP A 128 -21.84 19.50 15.43
N GLY A 129 -21.49 18.28 15.89
CA GLY A 129 -22.41 17.13 15.88
C GLY A 129 -22.70 16.55 14.49
N LYS A 130 -21.89 16.87 13.48
CA LYS A 130 -21.96 16.30 12.13
C LYS A 130 -20.63 15.72 11.73
N GLN A 131 -20.64 14.55 11.11
CA GLN A 131 -19.44 13.94 10.54
C GLN A 131 -18.75 14.90 9.56
N ILE A 132 -17.42 15.01 9.69
CA ILE A 132 -16.62 15.95 8.92
C ILE A 132 -16.38 15.41 7.50
N PHE A 133 -15.88 14.19 7.38
CA PHE A 133 -15.50 13.57 6.11
C PHE A 133 -15.75 12.07 6.11
N ASP A 134 -15.74 11.50 4.90
CA ASP A 134 -15.75 10.06 4.67
C ASP A 134 -14.50 9.63 3.89
N ILE A 135 -14.13 8.35 4.03
CA ILE A 135 -12.99 7.73 3.34
C ILE A 135 -13.53 6.74 2.33
N VAL A 136 -13.38 7.09 1.05
CA VAL A 136 -13.92 6.33 -0.08
C VAL A 136 -13.04 5.11 -0.40
N ASN A 137 -11.79 5.07 0.10
CA ASN A 137 -10.83 3.97 -0.10
C ASN A 137 -10.68 3.08 1.15
N ASP A 138 -11.81 2.62 1.71
CA ASP A 138 -11.82 1.69 2.84
C ASP A 138 -11.42 0.26 2.43
N GLU A 139 -11.57 -0.72 3.35
CA GLU A 139 -11.27 -2.14 3.08
C GLU A 139 -12.01 -2.71 1.85
N SER A 140 -13.08 -2.07 1.37
CA SER A 140 -13.86 -2.52 0.21
C SER A 140 -13.24 -2.15 -1.14
N ALA A 141 -12.26 -1.23 -1.17
CA ALA A 141 -11.60 -0.76 -2.40
C ALA A 141 -10.09 -0.49 -2.18
N PRO A 142 -9.25 -1.54 -1.98
CA PRO A 142 -7.82 -1.37 -1.76
C PRO A 142 -7.12 -0.74 -2.99
N ILE A 143 -6.14 0.11 -2.72
CA ILE A 143 -5.23 0.64 -3.74
C ILE A 143 -4.30 -0.48 -4.20
N LEU A 144 -4.37 -0.81 -5.49
CA LEU A 144 -3.44 -1.76 -6.10
C LEU A 144 -2.14 -1.05 -6.50
N LEU A 145 -1.06 -1.39 -5.80
CA LEU A 145 0.30 -1.02 -6.16
C LEU A 145 0.85 -2.09 -7.11
N SER A 146 0.58 -1.90 -8.40
CA SER A 146 1.06 -2.81 -9.45
C SER A 146 2.59 -2.82 -9.50
N LYS A 147 3.17 -4.01 -9.64
CA LYS A 147 4.61 -4.18 -9.89
C LYS A 147 5.11 -3.42 -11.13
N SER A 148 4.23 -3.20 -12.12
CA SER A 148 4.57 -2.43 -13.32
C SER A 148 4.73 -0.92 -13.06
N ALA A 149 4.19 -0.42 -11.95
CA ALA A 149 4.30 0.97 -11.52
C ALA A 149 5.46 1.19 -10.54
N ALA A 150 6.13 0.13 -10.09
CA ALA A 150 7.24 0.21 -9.15
C ALA A 150 8.50 0.78 -9.82
N THR A 151 9.24 1.60 -9.09
CA THR A 151 10.64 1.91 -9.43
C THR A 151 11.53 0.80 -8.90
N TYR A 152 12.38 0.23 -9.75
CA TYR A 152 13.29 -0.86 -9.39
C TYR A 152 14.73 -0.35 -9.19
N ASP A 153 15.31 -0.67 -8.03
CA ASP A 153 16.73 -0.46 -7.72
C ASP A 153 17.51 -1.78 -7.84
N PRO A 154 18.36 -1.96 -8.86
CA PRO A 154 19.13 -3.19 -9.05
C PRO A 154 20.26 -3.39 -8.03
N SER A 155 20.67 -2.34 -7.30
CA SER A 155 21.75 -2.44 -6.32
C SER A 155 21.30 -3.12 -5.03
N THR A 156 20.03 -2.92 -4.67
CA THR A 156 19.39 -3.50 -3.48
C THR A 156 18.34 -4.55 -3.82
N THR A 157 18.02 -4.74 -5.12
CA THR A 157 16.91 -5.56 -5.59
C THR A 157 15.58 -5.10 -4.97
N THR A 158 15.35 -3.78 -4.89
CA THR A 158 14.18 -3.22 -4.20
C THR A 158 13.19 -2.61 -5.19
N PHE A 159 11.91 -2.91 -4.99
CA PHE A 159 10.78 -2.32 -5.71
C PHE A 159 10.15 -1.24 -4.82
N THR A 160 9.94 -0.04 -5.37
CA THR A 160 9.47 1.12 -4.61
C THR A 160 8.23 1.72 -5.24
N TRP A 161 7.21 1.97 -4.41
CA TRP A 161 6.01 2.71 -4.74
C TRP A 161 5.91 3.94 -3.85
N THR A 162 5.28 4.99 -4.39
CA THR A 162 4.99 6.22 -3.68
C THR A 162 3.48 6.43 -3.71
N ILE A 163 2.90 6.72 -2.55
CA ILE A 163 1.48 7.06 -2.40
C ILE A 163 1.43 8.51 -1.90
N ASP A 164 0.76 9.37 -2.68
CA ASP A 164 0.49 10.74 -2.28
C ASP A 164 -0.87 10.81 -1.55
N ALA A 165 -0.96 11.64 -0.51
CA ALA A 165 -2.22 11.89 0.18
C ALA A 165 -3.31 12.43 -0.75
N ALA A 166 -2.92 13.11 -1.84
CA ALA A 166 -3.83 13.60 -2.87
C ALA A 166 -4.61 12.47 -3.56
N ASP A 167 -3.99 11.29 -3.72
CA ASP A 167 -4.56 10.13 -4.41
C ASP A 167 -5.55 9.34 -3.53
N ILE A 168 -5.66 9.72 -2.25
CA ILE A 168 -6.61 9.11 -1.32
C ILE A 168 -7.98 9.73 -1.54
N GLY A 169 -9.00 8.89 -1.78
CA GLY A 169 -10.40 9.32 -1.84
C GLY A 169 -10.90 9.71 -0.46
N ILE A 170 -10.79 11.00 -0.13
CA ILE A 170 -11.34 11.62 1.08
C ILE A 170 -12.09 12.86 0.64
N GLU A 171 -13.35 12.93 1.02
CA GLU A 171 -14.24 14.02 0.67
C GLU A 171 -14.99 14.48 1.92
N LEU A 172 -15.29 15.78 1.99
CA LEU A 172 -16.17 16.29 3.03
C LEU A 172 -17.54 15.68 2.85
N GLU A 173 -18.10 15.17 3.93
CA GLU A 173 -19.46 14.68 3.90
C GLU A 173 -20.47 15.83 4.03
N ASN A 174 -20.08 16.88 4.73
CA ASN A 174 -20.90 18.05 4.99
C ASN A 174 -20.14 19.33 4.65
N GLU A 175 -20.85 20.29 4.06
CA GLU A 175 -20.35 21.66 3.92
C GLU A 175 -20.41 22.37 5.28
N PHE A 176 -19.29 22.94 5.71
CA PHE A 176 -19.21 23.72 6.95
C PHE A 176 -18.85 25.17 6.66
N LEU A 177 -19.60 26.10 7.26
CA LEU A 177 -19.28 27.52 7.18
C LEU A 177 -18.22 27.89 8.23
N ILE A 178 -17.06 28.35 7.76
CA ILE A 178 -15.90 28.78 8.55
C ILE A 178 -15.69 30.29 8.42
N ASP A 179 -16.68 31.05 8.86
CA ASP A 179 -16.71 32.52 8.80
C ASP A 179 -15.87 33.23 9.88
N THR A 180 -15.21 32.47 10.77
CA THR A 180 -14.38 33.04 11.84
C THR A 180 -13.10 32.23 12.04
N LEU A 181 -12.03 32.92 12.44
CA LEU A 181 -10.76 32.30 12.82
C LEU A 181 -10.93 31.26 13.95
N ALA A 182 -11.89 31.48 14.86
CA ALA A 182 -12.18 30.54 15.93
C ALA A 182 -12.70 29.20 15.40
N LYS A 183 -13.63 29.23 14.43
CA LYS A 183 -14.13 28.03 13.76
C LYS A 183 -13.03 27.34 12.93
N TYR A 184 -12.21 28.12 12.24
CA TYR A 184 -11.08 27.59 11.46
C TYR A 184 -10.12 26.81 12.35
N ASN A 185 -9.73 27.40 13.49
CA ASN A 185 -8.83 26.76 14.43
C ASN A 185 -9.46 25.52 15.08
N ALA A 186 -10.75 25.59 15.46
CA ALA A 186 -11.45 24.46 16.05
C ALA A 186 -11.56 23.28 15.08
N MET A 187 -11.93 23.52 13.82
CA MET A 187 -12.05 22.46 12.82
C MET A 187 -10.68 21.86 12.47
N ASN A 188 -9.62 22.67 12.36
CA ASN A 188 -8.26 22.17 12.20
C ASN A 188 -7.78 21.36 13.40
N GLU A 189 -8.15 21.75 14.62
CA GLU A 189 -7.84 20.98 15.83
C GLU A 189 -8.53 19.62 15.78
N GLU A 190 -9.81 19.54 15.39
CA GLU A 190 -10.51 18.26 15.21
C GLU A 190 -9.85 17.37 14.15
N LEU A 191 -9.51 17.92 12.97
CA LEU A 191 -8.78 17.19 11.92
C LEU A 191 -7.37 16.76 12.36
N GLY A 192 -6.77 17.44 13.34
CA GLY A 192 -5.48 17.09 13.92
C GLY A 192 -5.54 15.97 14.98
N LYS A 193 -6.73 15.59 15.45
CA LYS A 193 -6.90 14.54 16.48
C LYS A 193 -6.86 13.12 15.94
N GLY A 194 -6.96 12.92 14.62
CA GLY A 194 -6.86 11.60 14.02
C GLY A 194 -5.53 11.39 13.29
N HIS A 195 -5.29 10.14 12.90
CA HIS A 195 -4.11 9.77 12.12
C HIS A 195 -4.50 8.78 11.05
N PHE A 196 -3.78 8.83 9.93
CA PHE A 196 -3.91 7.78 8.92
C PHE A 196 -3.24 6.50 9.41
N VAL A 197 -3.83 5.40 9.00
CA VAL A 197 -3.36 4.05 9.23
C VAL A 197 -3.24 3.39 7.88
N LEU A 198 -2.00 3.05 7.51
CA LEU A 198 -1.71 2.33 6.28
C LEU A 198 -1.56 0.85 6.57
N THR A 199 -2.34 0.02 5.88
CA THR A 199 -2.19 -1.44 5.89
C THR A 199 -1.72 -1.91 4.52
N VAL A 200 -0.54 -2.52 4.47
CA VAL A 200 0.07 -3.03 3.23
C VAL A 200 0.20 -4.54 3.29
N SER A 201 -0.18 -5.22 2.22
CA SER A 201 -0.04 -6.67 2.08
C SER A 201 0.22 -7.10 0.64
N GLU A 202 0.70 -8.33 0.45
CA GLU A 202 0.77 -8.92 -0.90
C GLU A 202 -0.63 -8.97 -1.53
N TYR A 203 -0.74 -8.64 -2.81
CA TYR A 203 -1.98 -8.81 -3.56
C TYR A 203 -2.15 -10.28 -3.96
N THR A 204 -3.32 -10.85 -3.67
CA THR A 204 -3.73 -12.18 -4.15
C THR A 204 -4.95 -11.99 -5.03
N ALA A 205 -4.85 -12.31 -6.31
CA ALA A 205 -5.99 -12.24 -7.22
C ALA A 205 -7.12 -13.18 -6.72
N PRO A 206 -8.38 -12.74 -6.78
CA PRO A 206 -9.52 -13.57 -6.39
C PRO A 206 -9.73 -14.79 -7.29
#